data_AF-A0A437M5D6-F1
#
_entry.id   AF-A0A437M5D6-F1
#
_cell.length_a   1.000
_cell.length_b   1.000
_cell.length_c   1.000
_cell.angle_alpha   90.00
_cell.angle_beta   90.00
_cell.angle_gamma   90.00
#
_symmetry.space_group_name_H-M   'P 1'
#
loop_
_entity.id
_entity.type
_entity.pdbx_description
1 polymer ?
#
loop_
_entity_poly.entity_id
_entity_poly.type
_entity_poly.pdbx_seq_one_letter_code
_entity_poly.pdbx_strand_id
1 'polypeptide(L)'
;MTGMGNSFPARPLFVLTAKGMARETLAHDGPMGRRSVARPIGGGAAGDRLTADIVPGLATEWQVESDRQPGLAWVEGLITLRTAGGTPILMKYIGRRAKRYGEGAWRIGVGFEADAGGEDGAHDWLNDVVAAATVEVRGDDLVYTVHELLGRKTAPDGDAIAVDPVYHMVASGTLGERIKIESQVAKRYLSIAEAGCRTEGPLTAEWPVGFAWGAHRMGKGPMGFPFHIDMKAEMVADNGDMIVQQYIGTNSRTLLDPSPDIDRSWRTTAMFEAPVDGPNAWLNEVVALGFGWVQGEETHYEYYAMR
;
A
#
# COMPACT_ATOMS: atom_id res chain seq x y z
N MET A 1 -9.96 13.76 -19.00
CA MET A 1 -8.59 13.70 -18.46
C MET A 1 -7.82 12.64 -19.23
N THR A 2 -6.62 12.93 -19.72
CA THR A 2 -5.74 11.90 -20.29
C THR A 2 -5.21 11.05 -19.14
N GLY A 3 -5.42 9.73 -19.19
CA GLY A 3 -4.86 8.81 -18.20
C GLY A 3 -3.34 8.98 -18.08
N MET A 4 -2.77 8.59 -16.94
CA MET A 4 -1.30 8.54 -16.87
C MET A 4 -0.80 7.57 -17.94
N GLY A 5 0.37 7.86 -18.51
CA GLY A 5 1.05 6.92 -19.39
C GLY A 5 1.40 5.62 -18.64
N ASN A 6 2.23 4.77 -19.25
CA ASN A 6 2.65 3.49 -18.65
C ASN A 6 3.67 3.65 -17.50
N SER A 7 3.55 4.72 -16.72
CA SER A 7 4.51 5.13 -15.70
C SER A 7 3.84 5.88 -14.55
N PHE A 8 4.18 5.51 -13.32
CA PHE A 8 3.71 6.15 -12.09
C PHE A 8 4.85 6.98 -11.48
N PRO A 9 4.66 8.29 -11.26
CA PRO A 9 5.69 9.17 -10.72
C PRO A 9 6.18 8.72 -9.34
N ALA A 10 7.50 8.57 -9.19
CA ALA A 10 8.11 8.10 -7.95
C ALA A 10 9.49 8.74 -7.75
N ARG A 11 10.10 8.54 -6.58
CA ARG A 11 11.52 8.83 -6.38
C ARG A 11 12.17 7.82 -5.43
N PRO A 12 13.47 7.51 -5.58
CA PRO A 12 14.17 6.66 -4.64
C PRO A 12 14.05 7.22 -3.22
N LEU A 13 13.75 6.34 -2.26
CA LEU A 13 13.65 6.69 -0.85
C LEU A 13 14.84 6.12 -0.09
N PHE A 14 15.02 4.80 -0.14
CA PHE A 14 16.16 4.07 0.41
C PHE A 14 16.19 2.63 -0.12
N VAL A 15 17.32 1.96 0.10
CA VAL A 15 17.43 0.50 -0.01
C VAL A 15 17.46 -0.08 1.41
N LEU A 16 16.58 -1.03 1.69
CA LEU A 16 16.56 -1.78 2.94
C LEU A 16 17.14 -3.17 2.70
N THR A 17 18.13 -3.58 3.49
CA THR A 17 18.62 -4.96 3.52
C THR A 17 18.21 -5.60 4.83
N ALA A 18 17.33 -6.60 4.77
CA ALA A 18 16.87 -7.39 5.91
C ALA A 18 17.70 -8.67 6.01
N LYS A 19 18.73 -8.65 6.85
CA LYS A 19 19.76 -9.69 6.89
C LYS A 19 19.21 -11.01 7.42
N GLY A 20 19.56 -12.11 6.77
CA GLY A 20 19.18 -13.47 7.15
C GLY A 20 17.70 -13.79 7.03
N MET A 21 16.88 -12.86 6.54
CA MET A 21 15.42 -12.98 6.56
C MET A 21 14.91 -14.13 5.69
N ALA A 22 15.57 -14.43 4.57
CA ALA A 22 15.19 -15.56 3.72
C ALA A 22 15.47 -16.92 4.40
N ARG A 23 16.53 -16.98 5.23
CA ARG A 23 16.91 -18.19 5.98
C ARG A 23 16.08 -18.40 7.24
N GLU A 24 15.80 -17.34 7.98
CA GLU A 24 15.09 -17.39 9.27
C GLU A 24 13.56 -17.43 9.07
N THR A 25 13.10 -18.44 8.34
CA THR A 25 11.70 -18.66 8.01
C THR A 25 11.15 -19.89 8.73
N LEU A 26 10.08 -19.70 9.50
CA LEU A 26 9.26 -20.79 10.03
C LEU A 26 8.06 -20.98 9.12
N ALA A 27 7.82 -22.21 8.63
CA ALA A 27 6.71 -22.50 7.72
C ALA A 27 5.85 -23.67 8.21
N HIS A 28 4.56 -23.56 7.95
CA HIS A 28 3.54 -24.54 8.31
C HIS A 28 2.57 -24.74 7.14
N ASP A 29 2.36 -25.99 6.76
CA ASP A 29 1.34 -26.35 5.78
C ASP A 29 -0.02 -26.54 6.48
N GLY A 30 -1.09 -26.05 5.87
CA GLY A 30 -2.45 -26.19 6.40
C GLY A 30 -3.52 -26.19 5.29
N PRO A 31 -4.80 -26.36 5.67
CA PRO A 31 -5.90 -26.45 4.69
C PRO A 31 -6.10 -25.20 3.83
N MET A 32 -5.56 -24.06 4.25
CA MET A 32 -5.65 -22.77 3.55
C MET A 32 -4.33 -22.40 2.85
N GLY A 33 -3.52 -23.41 2.52
CA GLY A 33 -2.19 -23.24 1.92
C GLY A 33 -1.05 -23.22 2.93
N ARG A 34 0.14 -22.89 2.44
CA ARG A 34 1.37 -22.80 3.25
C ARG A 34 1.49 -21.41 3.84
N ARG A 35 1.67 -21.34 5.16
CA ARG A 35 1.93 -20.09 5.88
C ARG A 35 3.38 -20.06 6.32
N SER A 36 4.03 -18.93 6.19
CA SER A 36 5.36 -18.74 6.73
C SER A 36 5.49 -17.43 7.49
N VAL A 37 6.39 -17.43 8.46
CA VAL A 37 6.78 -16.27 9.24
C VAL A 37 8.29 -16.14 9.13
N ALA A 38 8.76 -15.00 8.62
CA ALA A 38 10.17 -14.69 8.47
C ALA A 38 10.55 -13.53 9.40
N ARG A 39 11.78 -13.54 9.90
CA ARG A 39 12.32 -12.42 10.68
C ARG A 39 13.77 -12.15 10.30
N PRO A 40 14.19 -10.88 10.16
CA PRO A 40 15.60 -10.59 9.98
C PRO A 40 16.37 -10.74 11.29
N ILE A 41 17.66 -11.09 11.19
CA ILE A 41 18.61 -11.06 12.32
C ILE A 41 19.26 -9.67 12.50
N GLY A 42 19.05 -8.77 11.55
CA GLY A 42 19.55 -7.40 11.56
C GLY A 42 19.43 -6.76 10.18
N GLY A 43 20.29 -5.78 9.91
CA GLY A 43 20.29 -5.04 8.65
C GLY A 43 19.89 -3.59 8.83
N GLY A 44 19.58 -2.89 7.74
CA GLY A 44 19.34 -1.46 7.78
C GLY A 44 18.87 -0.88 6.45
N ALA A 45 18.38 0.35 6.52
CA ALA A 45 17.96 1.18 5.41
C ALA A 45 19.03 2.25 5.15
N ALA A 46 19.36 2.45 3.88
CA ALA A 46 20.27 3.52 3.44
C ALA A 46 19.70 4.22 2.21
N GLY A 47 19.59 5.54 2.29
CA GLY A 47 19.20 6.44 1.22
C GLY A 47 19.47 7.90 1.61
N ASP A 48 19.35 8.81 0.65
CA ASP A 48 19.75 10.22 0.83
C ASP A 48 19.03 10.93 1.98
N ARG A 49 17.78 10.53 2.25
CA ARG A 49 16.91 11.15 3.26
C ARG A 49 16.71 10.32 4.52
N LEU A 50 17.16 9.06 4.52
CA LEU A 50 16.98 8.14 5.64
C LEU A 50 18.14 7.15 5.72
N THR A 51 18.78 7.11 6.88
CA THR A 51 19.65 6.00 7.30
C THR A 51 19.15 5.49 8.65
N ALA A 52 18.89 4.19 8.73
CA ALA A 52 18.35 3.57 9.94
C ALA A 52 18.73 2.10 10.03
N ASP A 53 18.87 1.57 11.24
CA ASP A 53 19.08 0.14 11.48
C ASP A 53 17.74 -0.56 11.72
N ILE A 54 17.61 -1.81 11.24
CA ILE A 54 16.49 -2.67 11.65
C ILE A 54 16.68 -3.02 13.13
N VAL A 55 15.64 -2.84 13.94
CA VAL A 55 15.65 -3.25 15.34
C VAL A 55 15.41 -4.76 15.44
N PRO A 56 16.40 -5.58 15.86
CA PRO A 56 16.25 -7.03 15.89
C PRO A 56 15.10 -7.44 16.82
N GLY A 57 14.30 -8.42 16.39
CA GLY A 57 13.13 -8.91 17.14
C GLY A 57 11.88 -8.04 17.03
N LEU A 58 11.96 -6.84 16.43
CA LEU A 58 10.81 -5.98 16.12
C LEU A 58 10.57 -5.85 14.61
N ALA A 59 10.90 -6.92 13.88
CA ALA A 59 10.70 -7.04 12.45
C ALA A 59 10.20 -8.45 12.13
N THR A 60 9.09 -8.55 11.40
CA THR A 60 8.45 -9.82 11.05
C THR A 60 7.67 -9.66 9.75
N GLU A 61 7.69 -10.70 8.93
CA GLU A 61 6.86 -10.84 7.75
C GLU A 61 6.05 -12.12 7.84
N TRP A 62 4.80 -12.04 7.43
CA TRP A 62 3.89 -13.16 7.27
C TRP A 62 3.63 -13.36 5.79
N GLN A 63 3.72 -14.62 5.35
CA GLN A 63 3.36 -15.00 3.98
C GLN A 63 2.28 -16.07 4.00
N VAL A 64 1.39 -16.00 3.01
CA VAL A 64 0.40 -17.03 2.70
C VAL A 64 0.56 -17.41 1.24
N GLU A 65 1.06 -18.61 0.99
CA GLU A 65 1.23 -19.15 -0.36
C GLU A 65 -0.06 -19.80 -0.86
N SER A 66 -0.38 -19.58 -2.13
CA SER A 66 -1.51 -20.23 -2.78
C SER A 66 -1.19 -21.68 -3.10
N ASP A 67 -2.04 -22.59 -2.65
CA ASP A 67 -2.06 -24.00 -3.03
C ASP A 67 -2.49 -24.18 -4.49
N ARG A 68 -3.40 -23.34 -4.97
CA ARG A 68 -3.96 -23.37 -6.33
C ARG A 68 -3.09 -22.67 -7.37
N GLN A 69 -2.24 -21.72 -6.96
CA GLN A 69 -1.35 -20.96 -7.84
C GLN A 69 0.10 -20.99 -7.32
N PRO A 70 0.87 -22.07 -7.54
CA PRO A 70 2.23 -22.19 -7.03
C PRO A 70 3.13 -21.03 -7.46
N GLY A 71 3.82 -20.45 -6.48
CA GLY A 71 4.67 -19.26 -6.66
C GLY A 71 3.96 -17.94 -6.34
N LEU A 72 2.62 -17.94 -6.24
CA LEU A 72 1.86 -16.82 -5.71
C LEU A 72 1.89 -16.85 -4.17
N ALA A 73 2.29 -15.74 -3.56
CA ALA A 73 2.13 -15.54 -2.12
C ALA A 73 1.60 -14.14 -1.83
N TRP A 74 0.68 -14.05 -0.88
CA TRP A 74 0.38 -12.81 -0.19
C TRP A 74 1.45 -12.55 0.88
N VAL A 75 1.95 -11.32 0.97
CA VAL A 75 2.90 -10.92 2.00
C VAL A 75 2.38 -9.71 2.79
N GLU A 76 2.59 -9.74 4.10
CA GLU A 76 2.37 -8.63 5.01
C GLU A 76 3.56 -8.55 5.96
N GLY A 77 4.05 -7.36 6.27
CA GLY A 77 5.15 -7.24 7.21
C GLY A 77 5.21 -5.93 7.95
N LEU A 78 5.88 -6.01 9.10
CA LEU A 78 6.14 -4.91 10.02
C LEU A 78 7.64 -4.91 10.32
N ILE A 79 8.31 -3.78 10.10
CA ILE A 79 9.73 -3.60 10.37
C ILE A 79 9.90 -2.32 11.17
N THR A 80 10.41 -2.45 12.39
CA THR A 80 10.83 -1.28 13.17
C THR A 80 12.27 -0.92 12.78
N LEU A 81 12.43 0.30 12.30
CA LEU A 81 13.70 0.94 12.00
C LEU A 81 14.05 1.90 13.14
N ARG A 82 15.35 2.12 13.37
CA ARG A 82 15.84 3.12 14.32
C ARG A 82 16.96 3.94 13.68
N THR A 83 16.79 5.25 13.67
CA THR A 83 17.81 6.16 13.13
C THR A 83 18.99 6.29 14.09
N ALA A 84 20.09 6.89 13.64
CA ALA A 84 21.27 7.14 14.49
C ALA A 84 20.93 8.01 15.73
N GLY A 85 19.95 8.90 15.62
CA GLY A 85 19.42 9.70 16.73
C GLY A 85 18.47 8.95 17.67
N GLY A 86 18.22 7.66 17.42
CA GLY A 86 17.36 6.83 18.26
C GLY A 86 15.86 6.91 17.94
N THR A 87 15.44 7.73 16.97
CA THR A 87 14.03 7.84 16.58
C THR A 87 13.54 6.52 15.99
N PRO A 88 12.47 5.91 16.56
CA PRO A 88 11.85 4.73 15.98
C PRO A 88 10.94 5.10 14.80
N ILE A 89 10.96 4.27 13.76
CA ILE A 89 10.07 4.36 12.60
C ILE A 89 9.50 2.96 12.37
N LEU A 90 8.18 2.82 12.41
CA LEU A 90 7.52 1.58 12.02
C LEU A 90 7.21 1.63 10.53
N MET A 91 7.88 0.78 9.75
CA MET A 91 7.55 0.50 8.36
C MET A 91 6.57 -0.68 8.32
N LYS A 92 5.49 -0.52 7.56
CA LYS A 92 4.45 -1.54 7.36
C LYS A 92 4.19 -1.71 5.88
N TYR A 93 4.01 -2.94 5.43
CA TYR A 93 3.80 -3.22 4.02
C TYR A 93 2.88 -4.40 3.77
N ILE A 94 2.27 -4.37 2.59
CA ILE A 94 1.50 -5.46 2.00
C ILE A 94 1.96 -5.67 0.57
N GLY A 95 1.89 -6.90 0.05
CA GLY A 95 2.17 -7.11 -1.36
C GLY A 95 2.05 -8.55 -1.82
N ARG A 96 2.71 -8.83 -2.96
CA ARG A 96 2.65 -10.13 -3.63
C ARG A 96 4.04 -10.58 -4.07
N ARG A 97 4.33 -11.87 -3.83
CA ARG A 97 5.27 -12.64 -4.64
C ARG A 97 4.47 -13.28 -5.76
N ALA A 98 4.87 -13.09 -7.01
CA ALA A 98 4.18 -13.67 -8.15
C ALA A 98 5.14 -13.86 -9.32
N LYS A 99 4.86 -14.85 -10.17
CA LYS A 99 5.71 -15.18 -11.34
C LYS A 99 5.86 -14.01 -12.31
N ARG A 100 4.84 -13.16 -12.45
CA ARG A 100 4.90 -11.95 -13.29
C ARG A 100 6.06 -11.00 -12.96
N TYR A 101 6.58 -11.05 -11.73
CA TYR A 101 7.66 -10.17 -11.29
C TYR A 101 9.06 -10.75 -11.53
N GLY A 102 9.15 -12.01 -11.96
CA GLY A 102 10.37 -12.81 -11.97
C GLY A 102 10.40 -13.81 -10.83
N GLU A 103 11.23 -14.85 -10.97
CA GLU A 103 11.39 -15.88 -9.96
C GLU A 103 11.91 -15.29 -8.64
N GLY A 104 11.20 -15.53 -7.54
CA GLY A 104 11.57 -15.02 -6.22
C GLY A 104 11.37 -13.52 -6.01
N ALA A 105 10.85 -12.78 -7.01
CA ALA A 105 10.71 -11.33 -6.95
C ALA A 105 9.31 -10.89 -6.50
N TRP A 106 9.27 -9.84 -5.66
CA TRP A 106 8.03 -9.36 -5.06
C TRP A 106 7.80 -7.90 -5.43
N ARG A 107 6.54 -7.46 -5.31
CA ARG A 107 6.15 -6.06 -5.24
C ARG A 107 5.40 -5.85 -3.95
N ILE A 108 5.64 -4.72 -3.30
CA ILE A 108 4.96 -4.33 -2.07
C ILE A 108 4.58 -2.85 -2.10
N GLY A 109 3.49 -2.53 -1.42
CA GLY A 109 3.14 -1.19 -1.00
C GLY A 109 3.55 -0.95 0.45
N VAL A 110 4.03 0.25 0.75
CA VAL A 110 4.69 0.59 2.02
C VAL A 110 4.07 1.85 2.62
N GLY A 111 3.81 1.81 3.92
CA GLY A 111 3.48 2.98 4.75
C GLY A 111 4.39 3.05 5.98
N PHE A 112 4.44 4.22 6.60
CA PHE A 112 5.32 4.50 7.74
C PHE A 112 4.54 5.09 8.91
N GLU A 113 4.96 4.80 10.13
CA GLU A 113 4.59 5.53 11.34
C GLU A 113 5.88 6.02 12.01
N ALA A 114 6.09 7.33 12.05
CA ALA A 114 7.21 7.97 12.72
C ALA A 114 6.72 8.80 13.91
N ASP A 115 7.55 8.91 14.95
CA ASP A 115 7.24 9.76 16.10
C ASP A 115 7.28 11.24 15.70
N ALA A 116 6.10 11.88 15.72
CA ALA A 116 5.95 13.30 15.47
C ALA A 116 6.39 14.15 16.68
N GLY A 117 6.47 13.57 17.88
CA GLY A 117 6.63 14.27 19.15
C GLY A 117 8.03 14.26 19.77
N GLY A 118 9.01 13.60 19.15
CA GLY A 118 10.42 13.71 19.54
C GLY A 118 10.96 15.13 19.36
N GLU A 119 12.00 15.51 20.12
CA GLU A 119 12.53 16.90 20.20
C GLU A 119 12.84 17.54 18.83
N ASP A 120 13.05 16.75 17.77
CA ASP A 120 13.42 17.26 16.45
C ASP A 120 12.34 17.10 15.36
N GLY A 121 11.28 16.32 15.56
CA GLY A 121 10.25 16.05 14.53
C GLY A 121 10.79 15.62 13.15
N ALA A 122 12.07 15.26 13.07
CA ALA A 122 12.86 15.26 11.83
C ALA A 122 12.38 14.23 10.80
N HIS A 123 11.61 13.24 11.27
CA HIS A 123 11.10 12.13 10.47
C HIS A 123 9.56 12.13 10.32
N ASP A 124 8.85 13.16 10.82
CA ASP A 124 7.39 13.28 10.66
C ASP A 124 6.96 13.43 9.19
N TRP A 125 7.87 13.72 8.28
CA TRP A 125 7.54 13.71 6.86
C TRP A 125 7.25 12.31 6.31
N LEU A 126 7.78 11.23 6.91
CA LEU A 126 7.54 9.83 6.45
C LEU A 126 6.08 9.41 6.62
N ASN A 127 5.45 10.02 7.60
CA ASN A 127 4.06 9.89 7.99
C ASN A 127 3.12 10.36 6.84
N ASP A 128 3.60 11.26 5.96
CA ASP A 128 2.91 11.68 4.73
C ASP A 128 3.39 10.93 3.47
N VAL A 129 4.16 9.84 3.62
CA VAL A 129 4.69 9.06 2.50
C VAL A 129 3.91 7.76 2.33
N VAL A 130 3.46 7.53 1.09
CA VAL A 130 3.20 6.17 0.57
C VAL A 130 4.35 5.82 -0.35
N ALA A 131 4.85 4.61 -0.22
CA ALA A 131 5.92 4.09 -1.05
C ALA A 131 5.51 2.76 -1.70
N ALA A 132 6.27 2.37 -2.71
CA ALA A 132 6.24 1.03 -3.28
C ALA A 132 7.66 0.49 -3.34
N ALA A 133 7.80 -0.82 -3.32
CA ALA A 133 9.12 -1.44 -3.42
C ALA A 133 9.12 -2.70 -4.28
N THR A 134 10.26 -2.93 -4.91
CA THR A 134 10.66 -4.25 -5.40
C THR A 134 11.40 -4.97 -4.29
N VAL A 135 11.18 -6.28 -4.17
CA VAL A 135 11.92 -7.12 -3.21
C VAL A 135 12.54 -8.28 -3.96
N GLU A 136 13.80 -8.58 -3.63
CA GLU A 136 14.51 -9.73 -4.16
C GLU A 136 15.32 -10.42 -3.06
N VAL A 137 15.60 -11.71 -3.27
CA VAL A 137 16.47 -12.49 -2.41
C VAL A 137 17.91 -12.32 -2.88
N ARG A 138 18.82 -11.91 -1.99
CA ARG A 138 20.26 -11.87 -2.25
C ARG A 138 21.01 -12.71 -1.20
N GLY A 139 21.31 -13.96 -1.55
CA GLY A 139 21.82 -14.92 -0.58
C GLY A 139 20.76 -15.24 0.48
N ASP A 140 21.09 -15.03 1.76
CA ASP A 140 20.15 -15.22 2.87
C ASP A 140 19.32 -13.96 3.19
N ASP A 141 19.55 -12.86 2.47
CA ASP A 141 18.96 -11.56 2.76
C ASP A 141 17.77 -11.25 1.84
N LEU A 142 16.81 -10.47 2.35
CA LEU A 142 15.83 -9.79 1.50
C LEU A 142 16.25 -8.33 1.30
N VAL A 143 16.28 -7.89 0.03
CA VAL A 143 16.65 -6.53 -0.34
C VAL A 143 15.45 -5.82 -0.95
N TYR A 144 15.05 -4.72 -0.33
CA TYR A 144 13.92 -3.91 -0.74
C TYR A 144 14.45 -2.62 -1.38
N THR A 145 14.01 -2.31 -2.60
CA THR A 145 14.31 -1.03 -3.25
C THR A 145 13.08 -0.14 -3.18
N VAL A 146 13.06 0.77 -2.21
CA VAL A 146 11.86 1.53 -1.82
C VAL A 146 11.83 2.87 -2.52
N HIS A 147 10.71 3.17 -3.17
CA HIS A 147 10.45 4.43 -3.85
C HIS A 147 9.22 5.10 -3.24
N GLU A 148 9.35 6.39 -2.89
CA GLU A 148 8.21 7.22 -2.54
C GLU A 148 7.34 7.47 -3.79
N LEU A 149 6.03 7.27 -3.65
CA LEU A 149 5.06 7.59 -4.69
C LEU A 149 4.81 9.09 -4.68
N LEU A 150 5.03 9.75 -5.82
CA LEU A 150 4.86 11.19 -5.92
C LEU A 150 3.41 11.53 -6.25
N GLY A 151 2.82 12.43 -5.46
CA GLY A 151 1.46 12.91 -5.65
C GLY A 151 1.32 13.91 -6.79
N ARG A 152 2.06 13.81 -7.90
CA ARG A 152 1.96 14.74 -9.05
C ARG A 152 2.17 13.98 -10.35
N LYS A 153 1.35 14.28 -11.38
CA LYS A 153 1.39 13.58 -12.68
C LYS A 153 2.71 13.80 -13.43
N THR A 154 3.34 14.96 -13.27
CA THR A 154 4.66 15.26 -13.82
C THR A 154 5.63 15.50 -12.66
N ALA A 155 6.64 14.64 -12.54
CA ALA A 155 7.76 14.83 -11.63
C ALA A 155 9.04 14.91 -12.47
N PRO A 156 9.43 16.09 -12.97
CA PRO A 156 10.64 16.24 -13.77
C PRO A 156 11.92 15.90 -12.99
N ASP A 157 11.81 15.86 -11.67
CA ASP A 157 12.80 15.48 -10.66
C ASP A 157 12.56 14.07 -10.09
N GLY A 158 11.59 13.32 -10.62
CA GLY A 158 11.24 11.98 -10.19
C GLY A 158 11.66 10.91 -11.20
N ASP A 159 11.92 9.72 -10.68
CA ASP A 159 11.90 8.50 -11.48
C ASP A 159 10.45 8.12 -11.81
N ALA A 160 10.28 7.02 -12.54
CA ALA A 160 8.96 6.47 -12.78
C ALA A 160 8.95 4.96 -12.61
N ILE A 161 7.91 4.45 -11.96
CA ILE A 161 7.64 3.02 -11.86
C ILE A 161 6.81 2.63 -13.08
N ALA A 162 7.25 1.63 -13.83
CA ALA A 162 6.46 1.13 -14.96
C ALA A 162 5.16 0.49 -14.46
N VAL A 163 4.04 0.89 -15.06
CA VAL A 163 2.71 0.42 -14.66
C VAL A 163 1.78 0.17 -15.84
N ASP A 164 0.74 -0.63 -15.61
CA ASP A 164 -0.38 -0.87 -16.52
C ASP A 164 -1.68 -0.38 -15.89
N PRO A 165 -2.64 0.20 -16.63
CA PRO A 165 -3.92 0.59 -16.07
C PRO A 165 -4.68 -0.62 -15.52
N VAL A 166 -5.35 -0.47 -14.38
CA VAL A 166 -6.29 -1.47 -13.83
C VAL A 166 -7.70 -0.96 -14.02
N TYR A 167 -8.03 0.19 -13.43
CA TYR A 167 -9.31 0.85 -13.60
C TYR A 167 -9.24 2.33 -13.21
N HIS A 168 -10.25 3.06 -13.67
CA HIS A 168 -10.65 4.39 -13.25
C HIS A 168 -12.05 4.31 -12.63
N MET A 169 -12.35 5.16 -11.66
CA MET A 169 -13.64 5.21 -10.98
C MET A 169 -14.01 6.65 -10.66
N VAL A 170 -15.26 7.01 -10.91
CA VAL A 170 -15.90 8.21 -10.38
C VAL A 170 -17.09 7.79 -9.54
N ALA A 171 -17.22 8.38 -8.38
CA ALA A 171 -18.25 8.03 -7.43
C ALA A 171 -18.85 9.28 -6.79
N SER A 172 -20.11 9.56 -7.07
CA SER A 172 -20.85 10.67 -6.45
C SER A 172 -21.47 10.20 -5.14
N GLY A 173 -21.37 11.00 -4.07
CA GLY A 173 -22.02 10.68 -2.78
C GLY A 173 -21.42 9.50 -2.01
N THR A 174 -20.24 9.01 -2.37
CA THR A 174 -19.59 7.86 -1.68
C THR A 174 -18.96 8.19 -0.34
N LEU A 175 -18.78 9.47 -0.01
CA LEU A 175 -18.36 9.87 1.33
C LEU A 175 -19.58 9.95 2.25
N GLY A 176 -20.13 8.78 2.56
CA GLY A 176 -21.26 8.67 3.46
C GLY A 176 -20.95 9.02 4.92
N GLU A 177 -21.93 8.78 5.79
CA GLU A 177 -21.80 8.96 7.22
C GLU A 177 -20.61 8.15 7.75
N ARG A 178 -19.72 8.85 8.45
CA ARG A 178 -18.53 8.25 9.05
C ARG A 178 -18.84 7.86 10.48
N ILE A 179 -18.82 6.55 10.76
CA ILE A 179 -18.89 6.06 12.14
C ILE A 179 -17.54 6.33 12.79
N LYS A 180 -17.47 7.39 13.60
CA LYS A 180 -16.26 7.79 14.33
C LYS A 180 -16.17 7.01 15.64
N ILE A 181 -15.11 6.24 15.78
CA ILE A 181 -14.77 5.50 17.01
C ILE A 181 -13.61 6.22 17.67
N GLU A 182 -13.86 6.79 18.84
CA GLU A 182 -12.82 7.44 19.64
C GLU A 182 -12.18 6.45 20.61
N SER A 183 -10.85 6.29 20.55
CA SER A 183 -10.08 5.54 21.56
C SER A 183 -9.10 6.44 22.31
N GLN A 184 -8.36 5.92 23.28
CA GLN A 184 -7.32 6.68 24.00
C GLN A 184 -6.08 6.98 23.12
N VAL A 185 -5.79 6.12 22.14
CA VAL A 185 -4.56 6.20 21.32
C VAL A 185 -4.78 6.82 19.95
N ALA A 186 -5.99 6.71 19.40
CA ALA A 186 -6.35 7.26 18.09
C ALA A 186 -7.86 7.47 17.95
N LYS A 187 -8.27 8.33 17.02
CA LYS A 187 -9.61 8.29 16.45
C LYS A 187 -9.58 7.35 15.25
N ARG A 188 -10.57 6.48 15.15
CA ARG A 188 -10.83 5.71 13.95
C ARG A 188 -12.12 6.21 13.34
N TYR A 189 -12.27 6.11 12.03
CA TYR A 189 -13.61 6.11 11.46
C TYR A 189 -13.75 5.02 10.43
N LEU A 190 -14.96 4.48 10.37
CA LEU A 190 -15.41 3.60 9.30
C LEU A 190 -16.09 4.49 8.27
N SER A 191 -15.58 4.48 7.05
CA SER A 191 -16.32 4.98 5.89
C SER A 191 -17.19 3.83 5.40
N ILE A 192 -18.44 4.13 5.10
CA ILE A 192 -19.35 3.23 4.40
C ILE A 192 -19.74 3.96 3.12
N ALA A 193 -19.59 3.30 1.97
CA ALA A 193 -20.07 3.85 0.71
C ALA A 193 -21.61 3.87 0.74
N GLU A 194 -22.21 5.07 0.78
CA GLU A 194 -23.67 5.25 0.78
C GLU A 194 -24.30 5.11 -0.61
N ALA A 195 -23.50 5.32 -1.65
CA ALA A 195 -23.83 5.04 -3.02
C ALA A 195 -22.88 3.98 -3.56
N GLY A 196 -23.38 3.15 -4.48
CA GLY A 196 -22.51 2.29 -5.27
C GLY A 196 -21.74 3.13 -6.29
N CYS A 197 -20.67 2.56 -6.84
CA CYS A 197 -19.97 3.16 -7.95
C CYS A 197 -19.51 2.09 -8.93
N ARG A 198 -19.04 2.53 -10.10
CA ARG A 198 -18.58 1.62 -11.15
C ARG A 198 -17.16 1.96 -11.54
N THR A 199 -16.37 0.92 -11.74
CA THR A 199 -15.02 1.02 -12.27
C THR A 199 -15.05 0.78 -13.78
N GLU A 200 -14.17 1.47 -14.49
CA GLU A 200 -14.01 1.37 -15.94
C GLU A 200 -12.53 1.16 -16.29
N GLY A 201 -12.25 0.29 -17.27
CA GLY A 201 -10.90 -0.04 -17.70
C GLY A 201 -10.72 -1.53 -17.91
N PRO A 202 -9.48 -2.05 -17.86
CA PRO A 202 -9.21 -3.48 -17.89
C PRO A 202 -10.00 -4.29 -16.84
N LEU A 203 -10.26 -3.71 -15.67
CA LEU A 203 -11.27 -4.18 -14.74
C LEU A 203 -12.51 -3.28 -14.84
N THR A 204 -13.67 -3.89 -15.13
CA THR A 204 -14.98 -3.25 -15.05
C THR A 204 -15.82 -3.98 -14.00
N ALA A 205 -16.20 -3.26 -12.94
CA ALA A 205 -16.90 -3.83 -11.80
C ALA A 205 -17.79 -2.80 -11.09
N GLU A 206 -18.80 -3.28 -10.39
CA GLU A 206 -19.62 -2.49 -9.47
C GLU A 206 -19.07 -2.60 -8.04
N TRP A 207 -19.00 -1.47 -7.33
CA TRP A 207 -18.82 -1.43 -5.88
C TRP A 207 -20.21 -1.34 -5.26
N PRO A 208 -20.72 -2.40 -4.62
CA PRO A 208 -22.03 -2.36 -4.01
C PRO A 208 -22.04 -1.43 -2.80
N VAL A 209 -23.21 -0.82 -2.55
CA VAL A 209 -23.47 0.02 -1.38
C VAL A 209 -23.09 -0.73 -0.10
N GLY A 210 -22.32 -0.10 0.78
CA GLY A 210 -21.97 -0.67 2.08
C GLY A 210 -20.71 -1.56 2.13
N PHE A 211 -20.13 -1.94 1.00
CA PHE A 211 -19.04 -2.92 0.94
C PHE A 211 -17.65 -2.32 0.74
N ALA A 212 -17.47 -1.05 1.08
CA ALA A 212 -16.16 -0.47 1.34
C ALA A 212 -16.06 -0.20 2.84
N TRP A 213 -15.15 -0.87 3.54
CA TRP A 213 -14.95 -0.69 4.97
C TRP A 213 -13.46 -0.69 5.32
N GLY A 214 -13.10 0.10 6.32
CA GLY A 214 -11.74 0.14 6.79
C GLY A 214 -11.56 1.15 7.89
N ALA A 215 -10.62 0.88 8.78
CA ALA A 215 -10.29 1.80 9.83
C ALA A 215 -9.37 2.87 9.26
N HIS A 216 -9.91 4.06 9.04
CA HIS A 216 -9.07 5.22 8.86
C HIS A 216 -8.51 5.63 10.22
N ARG A 217 -7.18 5.69 10.37
CA ARG A 217 -6.57 6.19 11.59
C ARG A 217 -6.39 7.70 11.47
N MET A 218 -6.88 8.44 12.46
CA MET A 218 -6.59 9.86 12.68
C MET A 218 -6.05 9.99 14.10
N GLY A 219 -4.90 10.62 14.29
CA GLY A 219 -4.35 10.76 15.64
C GLY A 219 -5.24 11.59 16.58
N LYS A 220 -5.14 11.32 17.89
CA LYS A 220 -5.66 12.19 18.95
C LYS A 220 -4.52 13.04 19.51
N GLY A 221 -4.31 14.23 18.97
CA GLY A 221 -3.40 15.23 19.56
C GLY A 221 -3.34 16.51 18.73
N PRO A 222 -2.77 17.61 19.27
CA PRO A 222 -2.42 18.80 18.47
C PRO A 222 -1.45 18.47 17.32
N MET A 223 -0.84 17.28 17.39
CA MET A 223 0.20 16.71 16.52
C MET A 223 -0.29 15.42 15.82
N GLY A 224 -1.58 15.32 15.48
CA GLY A 224 -2.23 14.05 15.11
C GLY A 224 -1.49 13.19 14.07
N PHE A 225 -1.48 11.86 14.28
CA PHE A 225 -1.06 10.89 13.26
C PHE A 225 -1.65 11.23 11.89
N PRO A 226 -0.85 11.07 10.82
CA PRO A 226 -1.35 11.18 9.46
C PRO A 226 -2.52 10.26 9.25
N PHE A 227 -3.34 10.68 8.31
CA PHE A 227 -4.46 9.89 7.87
C PHE A 227 -3.97 8.61 7.19
N HIS A 228 -3.94 7.50 7.91
CA HIS A 228 -3.65 6.19 7.32
C HIS A 228 -4.94 5.51 6.89
N ILE A 229 -4.95 5.11 5.63
CA ILE A 229 -5.99 4.29 5.02
C ILE A 229 -5.56 2.84 5.14
N ASP A 230 -6.47 2.01 5.65
CA ASP A 230 -6.39 0.56 5.62
C ASP A 230 -7.81 0.07 5.35
N MET A 231 -8.09 -0.23 4.09
CA MET A 231 -9.43 -0.46 3.57
C MET A 231 -9.52 -1.78 2.83
N LYS A 232 -10.69 -2.39 2.95
CA LYS A 232 -11.16 -3.48 2.12
C LYS A 232 -12.41 -3.03 1.37
N ALA A 233 -12.43 -3.29 0.08
CA ALA A 233 -13.58 -3.07 -0.77
C ALA A 233 -13.96 -4.38 -1.46
N GLU A 234 -15.24 -4.69 -1.51
CA GLU A 234 -15.77 -5.74 -2.35
C GLU A 234 -16.24 -5.16 -3.68
N MET A 235 -15.99 -5.88 -4.76
CA MET A 235 -16.37 -5.52 -6.12
C MET A 235 -17.05 -6.71 -6.78
N VAL A 236 -18.06 -6.44 -7.60
CA VAL A 236 -18.71 -7.43 -8.47
C VAL A 236 -18.35 -7.08 -9.91
N ALA A 237 -17.48 -7.87 -10.52
CA ALA A 237 -17.14 -7.69 -11.93
C ALA A 237 -18.34 -8.03 -12.83
N ASP A 238 -18.36 -7.50 -14.06
CA ASP A 238 -19.47 -7.71 -15.01
C ASP A 238 -19.76 -9.18 -15.33
N ASN A 239 -18.75 -10.05 -15.17
CA ASN A 239 -18.89 -11.49 -15.35
C ASN A 239 -19.40 -12.23 -14.09
N GLY A 240 -19.73 -11.50 -13.02
CA GLY A 240 -20.20 -12.02 -11.75
C GLY A 240 -19.11 -12.43 -10.76
N ASP A 241 -17.82 -12.24 -11.08
CA ASP A 241 -16.76 -12.52 -10.12
C ASP A 241 -16.82 -11.55 -8.93
N MET A 242 -16.78 -12.11 -7.73
CA MET A 242 -16.54 -11.35 -6.51
C MET A 242 -15.04 -11.12 -6.35
N ILE A 243 -14.63 -9.86 -6.29
CA ILE A 243 -13.23 -9.52 -6.05
C ILE A 243 -13.10 -8.61 -4.82
N VAL A 244 -12.17 -8.95 -3.95
CA VAL A 244 -11.84 -8.17 -2.76
C VAL A 244 -10.59 -7.37 -3.03
N GLN A 245 -10.65 -6.06 -2.87
CA GLN A 245 -9.51 -5.16 -2.91
C GLN A 245 -9.10 -4.78 -1.49
N GLN A 246 -7.84 -5.03 -1.13
CA GLN A 246 -7.24 -4.47 0.08
C GLN A 246 -6.27 -3.37 -0.31
N TYR A 247 -6.31 -2.23 0.38
CA TYR A 247 -5.35 -1.16 0.11
C TYR A 247 -4.93 -0.38 1.36
N ILE A 248 -3.67 0.05 1.34
CA ILE A 248 -3.11 0.98 2.32
C ILE A 248 -2.77 2.30 1.65
N GLY A 249 -2.80 3.40 2.39
CA GLY A 249 -2.44 4.70 1.84
C GLY A 249 -2.37 5.81 2.87
N THR A 250 -2.04 7.01 2.41
CA THR A 250 -2.12 8.23 3.22
C THR A 250 -2.63 9.41 2.40
N ASN A 251 -3.20 10.40 3.09
CA ASN A 251 -3.54 11.67 2.45
C ASN A 251 -2.26 12.31 1.89
N SER A 252 -2.37 12.90 0.71
CA SER A 252 -1.30 13.68 0.13
C SER A 252 -1.49 15.15 0.49
N ARG A 253 -0.61 15.70 1.34
CA ARG A 253 -0.57 17.17 1.56
C ARG A 253 -0.05 17.91 0.32
N THR A 254 0.80 17.24 -0.45
CA THR A 254 1.23 17.66 -1.79
C THR A 254 0.20 17.17 -2.81
N LEU A 255 -0.70 18.07 -3.21
CA LEU A 255 -1.78 17.78 -4.15
C LEU A 255 -1.24 17.28 -5.51
N LEU A 256 -2.01 16.37 -6.13
CA LEU A 256 -1.98 16.03 -7.56
C LEU A 256 -2.30 17.26 -8.36
N ASP A 257 -1.29 18.09 -8.61
CA ASP A 257 -1.48 19.42 -9.19
C ASP A 257 -2.27 20.32 -8.21
N PRO A 258 -1.86 21.56 -7.92
CA PRO A 258 -2.67 22.48 -7.11
C PRO A 258 -3.89 22.99 -7.91
N SER A 259 -4.65 22.06 -8.53
CA SER A 259 -5.92 22.38 -9.14
C SER A 259 -6.81 22.98 -8.05
N PRO A 260 -7.33 24.20 -8.24
CA PRO A 260 -8.18 24.85 -7.26
C PRO A 260 -9.47 24.06 -6.97
N ASP A 261 -9.79 23.08 -7.80
CA ASP A 261 -11.01 22.28 -7.71
C ASP A 261 -10.82 20.96 -6.93
N ILE A 262 -9.60 20.66 -6.44
CA ILE A 262 -9.34 19.44 -5.66
C ILE A 262 -9.37 19.76 -4.16
N ASP A 263 -10.39 19.25 -3.47
CA ASP A 263 -10.57 19.45 -2.03
C ASP A 263 -9.61 18.60 -1.19
N ARG A 264 -9.30 17.39 -1.69
CA ARG A 264 -8.44 16.42 -1.02
C ARG A 264 -7.86 15.44 -2.03
N SER A 265 -6.65 14.94 -1.77
CA SER A 265 -6.10 13.79 -2.49
C SER A 265 -5.38 12.81 -1.55
N TRP A 266 -5.21 11.59 -2.02
CA TRP A 266 -4.46 10.53 -1.35
C TRP A 266 -3.74 9.64 -2.35
N ARG A 267 -2.72 8.95 -1.84
CA ARG A 267 -1.98 7.90 -2.54
C ARG A 267 -2.25 6.58 -1.86
N THR A 268 -2.32 5.52 -2.64
CA THR A 268 -2.61 4.18 -2.12
C THR A 268 -1.78 3.13 -2.85
N THR A 269 -1.67 1.98 -2.22
CA THR A 269 -1.21 0.74 -2.82
C THR A 269 -2.23 -0.33 -2.52
N ALA A 270 -2.62 -1.10 -3.53
CA ALA A 270 -3.69 -2.07 -3.45
C ALA A 270 -3.24 -3.46 -3.89
N MET A 271 -3.91 -4.47 -3.35
CA MET A 271 -3.90 -5.85 -3.82
C MET A 271 -5.33 -6.29 -4.03
N PHE A 272 -5.48 -7.36 -4.79
CA PHE A 272 -6.78 -7.93 -5.11
C PHE A 272 -6.80 -9.42 -4.81
N GLU A 273 -7.97 -9.93 -4.49
CA GLU A 273 -8.32 -11.35 -4.43
C GLU A 273 -9.47 -11.57 -5.39
N ALA A 274 -9.28 -12.43 -6.39
CA ALA A 274 -10.26 -12.78 -7.41
C ALA A 274 -10.34 -14.31 -7.57
N PRO A 275 -11.44 -14.86 -8.12
CA PRO A 275 -11.54 -16.29 -8.40
C PRO A 275 -10.38 -16.76 -9.27
N VAL A 276 -9.65 -17.78 -8.82
CA VAL A 276 -8.38 -18.21 -9.44
C VAL A 276 -8.55 -18.80 -10.85
N ASP A 277 -9.74 -19.27 -11.20
CA ASP A 277 -10.07 -19.79 -12.53
C ASP A 277 -10.89 -18.79 -13.36
N GLY A 278 -11.14 -17.59 -12.83
CA GLY A 278 -11.94 -16.56 -13.48
C GLY A 278 -11.13 -15.71 -14.47
N PRO A 279 -11.78 -14.96 -15.37
CA PRO A 279 -11.10 -14.04 -16.28
C PRO A 279 -10.38 -12.90 -15.53
N ASN A 280 -10.74 -12.63 -14.27
CA ASN A 280 -10.08 -11.64 -13.42
C ASN A 280 -8.94 -12.22 -12.56
N ALA A 281 -8.58 -13.50 -12.72
CA ALA A 281 -7.54 -14.15 -11.91
C ALA A 281 -6.16 -13.47 -11.98
N TRP A 282 -5.90 -12.71 -13.05
CA TRP A 282 -4.68 -11.91 -13.21
C TRP A 282 -4.48 -10.87 -12.09
N LEU A 283 -5.57 -10.40 -11.47
CA LEU A 283 -5.54 -9.44 -10.36
C LEU A 283 -4.85 -10.02 -9.12
N ASN A 284 -4.88 -11.34 -8.92
CA ASN A 284 -4.24 -11.99 -7.78
C ASN A 284 -2.73 -11.81 -7.77
N GLU A 285 -2.12 -11.60 -8.94
CA GLU A 285 -0.68 -11.40 -9.06
C GLU A 285 -0.27 -9.93 -8.91
N VAL A 286 -1.22 -8.99 -8.85
CA VAL A 286 -0.96 -7.56 -8.95
C VAL A 286 -0.85 -6.89 -7.58
N VAL A 287 0.19 -6.06 -7.43
CA VAL A 287 0.19 -4.88 -6.58
C VAL A 287 -0.06 -3.66 -7.45
N ALA A 288 -1.11 -2.90 -7.13
CA ALA A 288 -1.48 -1.68 -7.84
C ALA A 288 -1.12 -0.43 -7.05
N LEU A 289 -0.74 0.62 -7.76
CA LEU A 289 -0.51 1.97 -7.26
C LEU A 289 -1.74 2.81 -7.59
N GLY A 290 -2.25 3.53 -6.60
CA GLY A 290 -3.50 4.26 -6.72
C GLY A 290 -3.39 5.73 -6.36
N PHE A 291 -4.13 6.54 -7.09
CA PHE A 291 -4.45 7.91 -6.74
C PHE A 291 -5.93 8.02 -6.47
N GLY A 292 -6.31 8.83 -5.49
CA GLY A 292 -7.68 9.29 -5.41
C GLY A 292 -7.77 10.72 -4.93
N TRP A 293 -8.88 11.36 -5.29
CA TRP A 293 -9.13 12.75 -4.96
C TRP A 293 -10.62 13.03 -4.87
N VAL A 294 -10.96 14.15 -4.24
CA VAL A 294 -12.31 14.69 -4.18
C VAL A 294 -12.36 15.97 -5.01
N GLN A 295 -13.37 16.06 -5.87
CA GLN A 295 -13.69 17.24 -6.66
C GLN A 295 -15.19 17.55 -6.50
N GLY A 296 -15.52 18.51 -5.63
CA GLY A 296 -16.90 18.77 -5.26
C GLY A 296 -17.52 17.58 -4.51
N GLU A 297 -18.60 16.99 -5.06
CA GLU A 297 -19.28 15.83 -4.47
C GLU A 297 -18.79 14.49 -5.02
N GLU A 298 -17.84 14.51 -5.96
CA GLU A 298 -17.30 13.33 -6.61
C GLU A 298 -16.00 12.89 -5.96
N THR A 299 -15.89 11.59 -5.72
CA THR A 299 -14.65 10.91 -5.37
C THR A 299 -14.13 10.16 -6.58
N HIS A 300 -12.89 10.41 -6.94
CA HIS A 300 -12.23 9.78 -8.07
C HIS A 300 -11.14 8.85 -7.57
N TYR A 301 -10.96 7.73 -8.28
CA TYR A 301 -9.81 6.86 -8.12
C TYR A 301 -9.27 6.42 -9.48
N GLU A 302 -7.96 6.25 -9.53
CA GLU A 302 -7.26 5.59 -10.63
C GLU A 302 -6.26 4.59 -10.03
N TYR A 303 -6.25 3.35 -10.53
CA TYR A 303 -5.32 2.30 -10.10
C TYR A 303 -4.54 1.73 -11.27
N TYR A 304 -3.26 1.45 -11.02
CA TYR A 304 -2.29 1.00 -12.01
C TYR A 304 -1.44 -0.16 -11.46
N ALA A 305 -1.41 -1.30 -12.14
CA ALA A 305 -0.64 -2.48 -11.76
C ALA A 305 0.86 -2.24 -11.95
N MET A 306 1.66 -2.45 -10.91
CA MET A 306 3.11 -2.45 -11.01
C MET A 306 3.60 -3.59 -11.92
N ARG A 307 4.58 -3.28 -12.77
CA ARG A 307 5.30 -4.29 -13.56
C ARG A 307 6.42 -4.97 -12.76
#